data_AF-A0A920HUR0-F1
#
_entry.id   AF-A0A920HUR0-F1
#
_cell.length_a   1.000
_cell.length_b   1.000
_cell.length_c   1.000
_cell.angle_alpha   90.00
_cell.angle_beta   90.00
_cell.angle_gamma   90.00
#
_symmetry.space_group_name_H-M   'P 1'
#
loop_
_entity.id
_entity.type
_entity.pdbx_description
1 polymer ?
#
loop_
_entity_poly.entity_id
_entity_poly.type
_entity_poly.pdbx_seq_one_letter_code
_entity_poly.pdbx_strand_id
1 'polypeptide(L)'
;MTIKQVEGHLCIIWENLVSIGFVVHLNYKNPSLSPFEEFQRYKTHPLVKDILSGGKRLSYGARVISEGGYQSVPKLTFPGGLLVGCAAGFVNVPRIKGSHNAIVSGVLAANALLESFTSKKISEELSSYQDMYNKSTIAKEFQR
;
A
#
# COMPACT_ATOMS: atom_id res chain seq x y z
N MET A 1 3.87 -5.50 29.04
CA MET A 1 3.32 -4.35 28.30
C MET A 1 2.92 -4.84 26.91
N THR A 2 1.66 -5.22 26.74
CA THR A 2 1.14 -5.83 25.52
C THR A 2 0.99 -4.75 24.46
N ILE A 3 1.86 -4.75 23.44
CA ILE A 3 1.76 -3.81 22.32
C ILE A 3 0.55 -4.24 21.47
N LYS A 4 -0.63 -3.71 21.78
CA LYS A 4 -1.90 -3.97 21.07
C LYS A 4 -2.07 -3.14 19.79
N GLN A 5 -1.02 -2.49 19.28
CA GLN A 5 -1.08 -1.54 18.15
C GLN A 5 -0.06 -1.85 17.03
N VAL A 6 0.44 -3.08 16.98
CA VAL A 6 1.37 -3.55 15.95
C VAL A 6 0.76 -4.78 15.32
N GLU A 7 0.37 -4.71 14.05
CA GLU A 7 -0.26 -5.82 13.33
C GLU A 7 0.58 -6.37 12.17
N GLY A 8 1.73 -5.76 11.83
CA GLY A 8 2.50 -6.12 10.64
C GLY A 8 4.00 -6.31 10.87
N HIS A 9 4.48 -7.52 10.59
CA HIS A 9 5.91 -7.82 10.43
C HIS A 9 6.15 -8.40 9.05
N LEU A 10 7.18 -7.94 8.34
CA LEU A 10 7.58 -8.50 7.06
C LEU A 10 8.99 -9.03 7.18
N CYS A 11 9.20 -10.30 6.83
CA CYS A 11 10.52 -10.91 6.68
C CYS A 11 10.53 -11.72 5.37
N ILE A 12 11.33 -11.29 4.41
CA ILE A 12 11.54 -11.98 3.14
C ILE A 12 13.01 -12.39 3.09
N ILE A 13 13.25 -13.69 2.89
CA ILE A 13 14.60 -14.26 2.76
C ILE A 13 14.76 -14.70 1.31
N TRP A 14 15.82 -14.23 0.66
CA TRP A 14 16.19 -14.63 -0.69
C TRP A 14 17.70 -14.81 -0.76
N GLU A 15 18.14 -16.07 -0.93
CA GLU A 15 19.54 -16.47 -0.88
C GLU A 15 20.24 -15.99 0.41
N ASN A 16 21.16 -15.03 0.31
CA ASN A 16 21.90 -14.44 1.43
C ASN A 16 21.37 -13.04 1.82
N LEU A 17 20.23 -12.62 1.27
CA LEU A 17 19.60 -11.34 1.56
C LEU A 17 18.35 -11.53 2.44
N VAL A 18 18.21 -10.64 3.42
CA VAL A 18 17.04 -10.57 4.30
C VAL A 18 16.45 -9.17 4.22
N SER A 19 15.19 -9.08 3.79
CA SER A 19 14.40 -7.85 3.89
C SER A 19 13.47 -7.95 5.07
N ILE A 20 13.70 -7.12 6.09
CA ILE A 20 12.89 -7.08 7.31
C ILE A 20 12.25 -5.70 7.48
N GLY A 21 10.98 -5.69 7.88
CA GLY A 21 10.20 -4.46 8.07
C GLY A 21 9.21 -4.58 9.22
N PHE A 22 8.79 -3.42 9.71
CA PHE A 22 7.88 -3.28 10.84
C PHE A 22 6.87 -2.18 10.54
N VAL A 23 5.60 -2.43 10.82
CA VAL A 23 4.51 -1.49 10.56
C VAL A 23 3.89 -1.06 11.89
N VAL A 24 3.69 0.24 12.03
CA VAL A 24 2.97 0.86 13.16
C VAL A 24 1.83 1.68 12.58
N HIS A 25 0.64 1.51 13.13
CA HIS A 25 -0.51 2.33 12.75
C HIS A 25 -0.33 3.75 13.25
N LEU A 26 -0.56 4.75 12.40
CA LEU A 26 -0.39 6.18 12.76
C LEU A 26 -1.48 6.71 13.72
N ASN A 27 -2.42 5.86 14.14
CA ASN A 27 -3.44 6.16 15.16
C ASN A 27 -3.00 5.74 16.58
N TYR A 28 -1.69 5.59 16.82
CA TYR A 28 -1.16 5.27 18.14
C TYR A 28 -1.52 6.36 19.17
N LYS A 29 -1.79 5.95 20.41
CA LYS A 29 -2.20 6.89 21.48
C LYS A 29 -1.03 7.55 22.20
N ASN A 30 0.12 6.89 22.23
CA ASN A 30 1.30 7.36 22.95
C ASN A 30 2.11 8.34 22.07
N PRO A 31 2.13 9.65 22.37
CA PRO A 31 2.84 10.63 21.54
C PRO A 31 4.36 10.44 21.53
N SER A 32 4.91 9.75 22.54
CA SER A 32 6.34 9.48 22.65
C SER A 32 6.76 8.17 21.96
N LEU A 33 5.83 7.45 21.31
CA LEU A 33 6.15 6.22 20.61
C LEU A 33 7.03 6.52 19.38
N SER A 34 8.17 5.84 19.30
CA SER A 34 9.08 5.92 18.15
C SER A 34 8.97 4.64 17.31
N PRO A 35 8.40 4.69 16.09
CA PRO A 35 8.34 3.52 15.20
C PRO A 35 9.72 2.95 14.87
N PHE A 36 10.75 3.81 14.84
CA PHE A 36 12.13 3.39 14.63
C PHE A 36 12.64 2.53 15.78
N GLU A 37 12.43 2.95 17.03
CA GLU A 37 12.90 2.21 18.20
C GLU A 37 12.16 0.88 18.37
N GLU A 38 10.85 0.87 18.13
CA GLU A 38 10.07 -0.38 18.13
C GLU A 38 10.57 -1.36 17.07
N PHE A 39 10.99 -0.87 15.90
CA PHE A 39 11.62 -1.71 14.90
C PHE A 39 13.01 -2.23 15.34
N GLN A 40 13.84 -1.41 16.00
CA GLN A 40 15.10 -1.89 16.57
C GLN A 40 14.87 -2.99 17.62
N ARG A 41 13.87 -2.79 18.49
CA ARG A 41 13.46 -3.77 19.50
C ARG A 41 12.97 -5.06 18.85
N TYR A 42 12.16 -4.98 17.80
CA TYR A 42 11.67 -6.15 17.06
C TYR A 42 12.82 -7.02 16.54
N LYS A 43 13.90 -6.43 16.04
CA LYS A 43 15.09 -7.18 15.57
C LYS A 43 15.80 -7.97 16.67
N THR A 44 15.64 -7.58 17.94
CA THR A 44 16.20 -8.32 19.09
C THR A 44 15.31 -9.46 19.57
N HIS A 45 14.12 -9.63 19.00
CA HIS A 45 13.21 -10.71 19.37
C HIS A 45 13.85 -12.08 19.10
N PRO A 46 13.72 -13.09 20.00
CA PRO A 46 14.38 -14.39 19.84
C PRO A 46 14.16 -15.06 18.49
N LEU A 47 12.94 -14.96 17.93
CA LEU A 47 12.60 -15.52 16.62
C LEU A 47 13.23 -14.80 15.42
N VAL A 48 13.80 -13.61 15.61
CA VAL A 48 14.34 -12.75 14.54
C VAL A 48 15.84 -12.58 14.68
N LYS A 49 16.34 -12.48 15.92
CA LYS A 49 17.75 -12.20 16.23
C LYS A 49 18.69 -13.18 15.53
N ASP A 50 18.36 -14.47 15.54
CA ASP A 50 19.22 -15.50 14.97
C ASP A 50 19.29 -15.42 13.44
N ILE A 51 18.20 -14.98 12.78
CA ILE A 51 18.16 -14.75 11.33
C ILE A 51 19.11 -13.62 10.92
N LEU A 52 19.29 -12.61 11.78
CA LEU A 52 20.10 -11.42 11.51
C LEU A 52 21.54 -11.54 12.02
N SER A 53 21.86 -12.60 12.77
CA SER A 53 23.17 -12.79 13.40
C SER A 53 24.28 -12.91 12.35
N GLY A 54 25.38 -12.18 12.55
CA GLY A 54 26.49 -12.10 11.58
C GLY A 54 26.16 -11.35 10.28
N GLY A 55 24.92 -10.88 10.10
CA GLY A 55 24.49 -10.11 8.95
C GLY A 55 25.00 -8.67 8.96
N LYS A 56 25.15 -8.09 7.77
CA LYS A 56 25.47 -6.66 7.58
C LYS A 56 24.24 -5.92 7.03
N ARG A 57 23.85 -4.82 7.67
CA ARG A 57 22.80 -3.94 7.15
C ARG A 57 23.27 -3.27 5.85
N LEU A 58 22.59 -3.55 4.75
CA LEU A 58 22.89 -2.96 3.44
C LEU A 58 22.17 -1.62 3.22
N SER A 59 20.92 -1.50 3.65
CA SER A 59 20.10 -0.31 3.46
C SER A 59 19.13 -0.10 4.62
N TYR A 60 18.52 1.09 4.66
CA TYR A 60 17.42 1.43 5.57
C TYR A 60 16.51 2.42 4.86
N GLY A 61 15.21 2.26 5.04
CA GLY A 61 14.20 3.18 4.53
C GLY A 61 12.91 3.08 5.35
N ALA A 62 12.08 4.09 5.22
CA ALA A 62 10.75 4.14 5.82
C ALA A 62 9.76 4.71 4.81
N ARG A 63 8.52 4.25 4.85
CA ARG A 63 7.44 4.71 3.96
C ARG A 63 6.10 4.62 4.67
N VAL A 64 5.22 5.57 4.39
CA VAL A 64 3.83 5.53 4.83
C VAL A 64 3.00 4.67 3.88
N ILE A 65 2.07 3.91 4.44
CA ILE A 65 1.14 3.04 3.70
C ILE A 65 -0.28 3.53 3.98
N SER A 66 -1.10 3.62 2.94
CA SER A 66 -2.52 3.96 3.08
C SER A 66 -3.28 2.82 3.74
N GLU A 67 -3.99 3.11 4.82
CA GLU A 67 -4.78 2.12 5.56
C GLU A 67 -6.29 2.39 5.55
N GLY A 68 -6.71 3.47 4.91
CA GLY A 68 -8.09 3.92 4.94
C GLY A 68 -9.14 2.97 4.31
N GLY A 69 -8.75 1.86 3.68
CA GLY A 69 -9.67 0.87 3.13
C GLY A 69 -10.66 1.44 2.12
N TYR A 70 -11.78 0.74 1.92
CA TYR A 70 -12.83 1.13 0.97
C TYR A 70 -13.45 2.49 1.33
N GLN A 71 -13.65 2.73 2.62
CA GLN A 71 -14.26 3.93 3.17
C GLN A 71 -13.47 5.22 2.89
N SER A 72 -12.19 5.11 2.55
CA SER A 72 -11.33 6.26 2.27
C SER A 72 -10.98 6.41 0.78
N VAL A 73 -11.61 5.63 -0.11
CA VAL A 73 -11.40 5.77 -1.56
C VAL A 73 -12.08 7.06 -2.03
N PRO A 74 -11.33 8.04 -2.60
CA PRO A 74 -11.90 9.29 -3.07
C PRO A 74 -12.58 9.13 -4.43
N LYS A 75 -13.18 10.20 -4.94
CA LYS A 75 -13.49 10.31 -6.37
C LYS A 75 -12.18 10.18 -7.16
N LEU A 76 -12.14 9.27 -8.15
CA LEU A 76 -10.90 8.90 -8.83
C LEU A 76 -10.56 9.79 -10.04
N THR A 77 -11.48 10.65 -10.43
CA THR A 77 -11.42 11.44 -11.68
C THR A 77 -11.62 12.92 -11.37
N PHE A 78 -10.90 13.77 -12.09
CA PHE A 78 -11.06 15.23 -12.07
C PHE A 78 -10.69 15.81 -13.44
N PRO A 79 -11.09 17.07 -13.75
CA PRO A 79 -10.74 17.69 -15.03
C PRO A 79 -9.23 17.68 -15.27
N GLY A 80 -8.79 16.99 -16.32
CA GLY A 80 -7.39 16.86 -16.70
C GLY A 80 -6.57 15.81 -15.93
N GLY A 81 -7.17 14.99 -15.07
CA GLY A 81 -6.39 13.98 -14.34
C GLY A 81 -7.17 12.86 -13.66
N LEU A 82 -6.39 11.86 -13.20
CA LEU A 82 -6.86 10.61 -12.62
C LEU A 82 -6.01 10.25 -11.39
N LEU A 83 -6.63 9.62 -10.39
CA LEU A 83 -5.94 9.04 -9.24
C LEU A 83 -5.77 7.53 -9.43
N VAL A 84 -4.54 7.04 -9.29
CA VAL A 84 -4.20 5.62 -9.48
C VAL A 84 -3.36 5.08 -8.32
N GLY A 85 -3.41 3.76 -8.11
CA GLY A 85 -2.62 3.03 -7.12
C GLY A 85 -2.73 3.55 -5.70
N CYS A 86 -1.59 3.67 -5.01
CA CYS A 86 -1.57 4.10 -3.60
C CYS A 86 -2.05 5.55 -3.41
N ALA A 87 -1.97 6.40 -4.44
CA ALA A 87 -2.51 7.76 -4.39
C ALA A 87 -4.05 7.76 -4.28
N ALA A 88 -4.70 6.75 -4.88
CA ALA A 88 -6.13 6.50 -4.75
C ALA A 88 -6.49 5.65 -3.51
N GLY A 89 -5.50 5.20 -2.73
CA GLY A 89 -5.72 4.40 -1.52
C GLY A 89 -5.87 2.89 -1.76
N PHE A 90 -5.44 2.36 -2.92
CA PHE A 90 -5.63 0.94 -3.27
C PHE A 90 -4.62 -0.02 -2.61
N VAL A 91 -4.48 0.06 -1.29
CA VAL A 91 -3.72 -0.91 -0.48
C VAL A 91 -4.64 -1.75 0.41
N ASN A 92 -4.54 -3.07 0.30
CA ASN A 92 -5.17 -4.02 1.21
C ASN A 92 -4.22 -4.28 2.38
N VAL A 93 -4.46 -3.59 3.50
CA VAL A 93 -3.62 -3.67 4.70
C VAL A 93 -3.66 -5.03 5.40
N PRO A 94 -4.83 -5.67 5.61
CA PRO A 94 -4.89 -7.01 6.21
C PRO A 94 -4.03 -8.05 5.48
N ARG A 95 -3.85 -7.88 4.16
CA ARG A 95 -3.02 -8.77 3.33
C ARG A 95 -1.63 -8.22 3.03
N ILE A 96 -1.31 -6.99 3.46
CA ILE A 96 -0.09 -6.23 3.12
C ILE A 96 0.18 -6.26 1.61
N LYS A 97 -0.86 -6.01 0.79
CA LYS A 97 -0.78 -6.05 -0.67
C LYS A 97 -1.43 -4.84 -1.31
N GLY A 98 -0.67 -4.13 -2.13
CA GLY A 98 -1.18 -3.01 -2.93
C GLY A 98 -0.53 -2.89 -4.32
N SER A 99 0.56 -3.61 -4.59
CA SER A 99 1.26 -3.54 -5.88
C SER A 99 0.39 -4.02 -7.04
N HIS A 100 -0.32 -5.13 -6.87
CA HIS A 100 -1.22 -5.67 -7.89
C HIS A 100 -2.37 -4.71 -8.19
N ASN A 101 -2.96 -4.11 -7.15
CA ASN A 101 -4.03 -3.12 -7.32
C ASN A 101 -3.52 -1.83 -7.96
N ALA A 102 -2.29 -1.39 -7.64
CA ALA A 102 -1.66 -0.27 -8.32
C ALA A 102 -1.48 -0.53 -9.82
N ILE A 103 -0.95 -1.70 -10.20
CA ILE A 103 -0.78 -2.08 -11.60
C ILE A 103 -2.13 -2.14 -12.32
N VAL A 104 -3.11 -2.86 -11.77
CA VAL A 104 -4.44 -2.99 -12.37
C VAL A 104 -5.09 -1.62 -12.53
N SER A 105 -5.00 -0.75 -11.52
CA SER A 105 -5.58 0.60 -11.61
C SER A 105 -4.94 1.45 -12.70
N GLY A 106 -3.65 1.29 -12.97
CA GLY A 106 -2.95 1.96 -14.07
C GLY A 106 -3.39 1.42 -15.44
N VAL A 107 -3.58 0.12 -15.57
CA VAL A 107 -4.12 -0.50 -16.79
C VAL A 107 -5.53 0.00 -17.08
N LEU A 108 -6.39 0.08 -16.06
CA LEU A 108 -7.75 0.62 -16.20
C LEU A 108 -7.72 2.10 -16.64
N ALA A 109 -6.84 2.92 -16.07
CA ALA A 109 -6.69 4.32 -16.46
C ALA A 109 -6.22 4.47 -17.92
N ALA A 110 -5.25 3.65 -18.35
CA ALA A 110 -4.78 3.63 -19.72
C ALA A 110 -5.87 3.21 -20.72
N ASN A 111 -6.69 2.22 -20.37
CA ASN A 111 -7.82 1.80 -21.21
C ASN A 111 -8.89 2.91 -21.33
N ALA A 112 -9.22 3.58 -20.22
CA ALA A 112 -10.17 4.71 -20.23
C ALA A 112 -9.66 5.88 -21.11
N LEU A 113 -8.36 6.18 -21.04
CA LEU A 113 -7.71 7.15 -21.93
C LEU A 113 -7.83 6.73 -23.40
N LEU A 114 -7.48 5.49 -23.72
CA LEU A 114 -7.52 4.96 -25.09
C LEU A 114 -8.94 5.00 -25.68
N GLU A 115 -9.96 4.65 -24.89
CA GLU A 115 -11.37 4.72 -25.29
C GLU A 115 -11.80 6.15 -25.62
N SER A 116 -11.40 7.14 -24.81
CA SER A 116 -11.68 8.56 -25.09
C SER A 116 -10.98 9.05 -26.36
N PHE A 117 -9.71 8.68 -26.57
CA PHE A 117 -8.97 9.04 -27.78
C PHE A 117 -9.59 8.44 -29.05
N THR A 118 -9.95 7.15 -29.02
CA THR A 118 -10.49 6.44 -30.19
C THR A 118 -11.92 6.85 -30.53
N SER A 119 -12.74 7.16 -29.53
CA SER A 119 -14.12 7.64 -29.74
C SER A 119 -14.21 9.11 -30.18
N LYS A 120 -13.08 9.84 -30.23
CA LYS A 120 -13.00 11.29 -30.47
C LYS A 120 -13.86 12.13 -29.50
N LYS A 121 -14.34 11.53 -28.42
CA LYS A 121 -15.04 12.23 -27.34
C LYS A 121 -14.00 12.66 -26.31
N ILE A 122 -13.33 13.76 -26.63
CA ILE A 122 -12.40 14.41 -25.71
C ILE A 122 -13.26 15.11 -24.65
N SER A 123 -13.38 14.47 -23.50
CA SER A 123 -14.00 15.04 -22.30
C SER A 123 -12.91 15.63 -21.41
N GLU A 124 -13.20 16.74 -20.73
CA GLU A 124 -12.29 17.31 -19.73
C GLU A 124 -12.06 16.33 -18.57
N GLU A 125 -13.07 15.50 -18.24
CA GLU A 125 -12.98 14.47 -17.20
C GLU A 125 -13.30 13.08 -17.75
N LEU A 126 -12.46 12.09 -17.43
CA LEU A 126 -12.57 10.70 -17.86
C LEU A 126 -13.39 9.86 -16.87
N SER A 127 -14.69 10.12 -16.78
CA SER A 127 -15.61 9.42 -15.88
C SER A 127 -15.69 7.90 -16.12
N SER A 128 -15.39 7.42 -17.34
CA SER A 128 -15.33 6.00 -17.67
C SER A 128 -14.35 5.22 -16.78
N TYR A 129 -13.27 5.85 -16.30
CA TYR A 129 -12.35 5.23 -15.36
C TYR A 129 -13.03 4.81 -14.04
N GLN A 130 -13.90 5.67 -13.51
CA GLN A 130 -14.65 5.38 -12.28
C GLN A 130 -15.57 4.17 -12.48
N ASP A 131 -16.24 4.09 -13.64
CA ASP A 131 -17.12 2.97 -13.98
C ASP A 131 -16.35 1.65 -14.15
N MET A 132 -15.16 1.71 -14.77
CA MET A 132 -14.27 0.56 -14.90
C MET A 132 -13.76 0.09 -13.54
N TYR A 133 -13.36 1.02 -12.66
CA TYR A 133 -12.96 0.71 -11.29
C TYR A 133 -14.08 0.00 -10.52
N ASN A 134 -15.32 0.51 -10.56
CA ASN A 134 -16.46 -0.07 -9.84
C ASN A 134 -16.73 -1.54 -10.25
N LYS A 135 -16.39 -1.92 -11.48
CA LYS A 135 -16.54 -3.30 -12.01
C LYS A 135 -15.29 -4.17 -11.80
N SER A 136 -14.17 -3.57 -11.41
CA SER A 136 -12.86 -4.20 -11.35
C SER A 136 -12.72 -5.19 -10.19
N THR A 137 -11.65 -5.99 -10.23
CA THR A 137 -11.25 -6.84 -9.11
C THR A 137 -10.84 -6.03 -7.88
N ILE A 138 -10.37 -4.78 -8.05
CA ILE A 138 -9.95 -3.89 -6.96
C ILE A 138 -11.17 -3.56 -6.09
N ALA A 139 -12.26 -3.06 -6.68
CA ALA A 139 -13.47 -2.71 -5.93
C ALA A 139 -14.04 -3.94 -5.20
N LYS A 140 -14.04 -5.11 -5.84
CA LYS A 140 -14.49 -6.38 -5.24
C LYS A 140 -13.60 -6.85 -4.09
N GLU A 141 -12.29 -6.57 -4.14
CA GLU A 141 -11.36 -6.91 -3.06
C GLU A 141 -11.62 -6.05 -1.81
N PHE A 142 -11.98 -4.78 -2.01
CA PHE A 142 -12.17 -3.80 -0.93
C PHE A 142 -13.56 -3.86 -0.27
N GLN A 143 -14.57 -4.38 -0.97
CA GLN A 143 -15.94 -4.53 -0.44
C GLN A 143 -16.16 -5.81 0.38
N ARG A 144 -15.12 -6.64 0.56
CA ARG A 144 -15.18 -7.89 1.33
C ARG A 144 -14.60 -7.70 2.73
#